data_AF-A0A9E1I9B8-F1
#
_entry.id   AF-A0A9E1I9B8-F1
#
_cell.length_a   1.000
_cell.length_b   1.000
_cell.length_c   1.000
_cell.angle_alpha   90.00
_cell.angle_beta   90.00
_cell.angle_gamma   90.00
#
_symmetry.space_group_name_H-M   'P 1'
#
loop_
_entity.id
_entity.type
_entity.pdbx_description
1 polymer ?
#
loop_
_entity_poly.entity_id
_entity_poly.type
_entity_poly.pdbx_seq_one_letter_code
_entity_poly.pdbx_strand_id
1 'polypeptide(L)'
;MNQDYSKFGEKFTRYSGITQLMDDLGKANHSDDENIIMLGGGNPALIPEAHDIFVSELKALIDNNEVDQMLSRYDGPKGSEVF
;
A
#
# COMPACT_ATOMS: atom_id res chain seq x y z
N MET A 1 -9.59 21.85 -21.51
CA MET A 1 -8.73 21.28 -22.59
C MET A 1 -9.14 19.82 -22.72
N ASN A 2 -9.63 19.38 -23.89
CA ASN A 2 -9.80 17.95 -24.14
C ASN A 2 -8.40 17.38 -24.39
N GLN A 3 -7.89 16.60 -23.44
CA GLN A 3 -6.74 15.74 -23.71
C GLN A 3 -7.27 14.52 -24.45
N ASP A 4 -6.86 14.36 -25.72
CA ASP A 4 -7.17 13.17 -26.48
C ASP A 4 -6.31 12.01 -25.94
N TYR A 5 -6.92 11.19 -25.09
CA TYR A 5 -6.29 10.01 -24.54
C TYR A 5 -6.25 8.87 -25.56
N SER A 6 -5.28 7.97 -25.43
CA SER A 6 -5.34 6.69 -26.15
C SER A 6 -6.53 5.86 -25.63
N LYS A 7 -6.99 4.87 -26.41
CA LYS A 7 -8.03 3.92 -25.95
C LYS A 7 -7.70 3.26 -24.61
N PHE A 8 -6.41 3.07 -24.33
CA PHE A 8 -5.93 2.61 -23.02
C PHE A 8 -6.20 3.67 -21.95
N GLY A 9 -5.78 4.91 -22.18
CA GLY A 9 -6.03 6.03 -21.27
C GLY A 9 -7.52 6.20 -20.97
N GLU A 10 -8.37 6.25 -22.00
CA GLU A 10 -9.83 6.37 -21.84
C GLU A 10 -10.43 5.27 -20.95
N LYS A 11 -9.93 4.03 -21.04
CA LYS A 11 -10.43 2.92 -20.22
C LYS A 11 -10.13 3.12 -18.74
N PHE A 12 -8.94 3.62 -18.39
CA PHE A 12 -8.50 3.78 -17.00
C PHE A 12 -8.89 5.13 -16.39
N THR A 13 -9.13 6.16 -17.21
CA THR A 13 -9.58 7.49 -16.76
C THR A 13 -11.09 7.62 -16.73
N ARG A 14 -11.84 6.65 -17.27
CA ARG A 14 -13.30 6.65 -17.24
C ARG A 14 -13.81 6.55 -15.80
N TYR A 15 -14.72 7.46 -15.48
CA TYR A 15 -15.47 7.41 -14.22
C TYR A 15 -16.44 6.21 -14.24
N SER A 16 -16.17 5.23 -13.39
CA SER A 16 -16.98 4.01 -13.22
C SER A 16 -17.53 3.94 -11.79
N GLY A 17 -18.51 3.08 -11.54
CA GLY A 17 -19.04 2.88 -10.19
C GLY A 17 -17.98 2.41 -9.18
N ILE A 18 -16.99 1.62 -9.62
CA ILE A 18 -15.86 1.20 -8.77
C ILE A 18 -14.94 2.38 -8.48
N THR A 19 -14.67 3.23 -9.48
CA THR A 19 -13.85 4.44 -9.31
C THR A 19 -14.49 5.39 -8.29
N GLN A 20 -15.81 5.60 -8.37
CA GLN A 20 -16.57 6.37 -7.39
C GLN A 20 -16.48 5.78 -5.98
N LEU A 21 -16.68 4.47 -5.85
CA LEU A 21 -16.58 3.79 -4.56
C LEU A 21 -15.20 3.95 -3.93
N MET A 22 -14.13 3.81 -4.72
CA MET A 22 -12.76 3.98 -4.22
C MET A 22 -12.47 5.43 -3.83
N ASP A 23 -12.99 6.41 -4.58
CA ASP A 23 -12.89 7.83 -4.20
C ASP A 23 -13.56 8.10 -2.85
N ASP A 24 -14.73 7.53 -2.62
CA ASP A 24 -15.49 7.75 -1.38
C ASP A 24 -14.88 7.01 -0.19
N LEU A 25 -14.38 5.78 -0.38
CA LEU A 25 -13.58 5.06 0.64
C LEU A 25 -12.31 5.84 0.97
N GLY A 26 -11.65 6.42 -0.03
CA GLY A 26 -10.46 7.25 0.16
C GLY A 26 -10.76 8.51 0.99
N LYS A 27 -11.85 9.23 0.67
CA LYS A 27 -12.27 10.41 1.45
C LYS A 27 -12.64 10.04 2.88
N ALA A 28 -13.39 8.95 3.07
CA ALA A 28 -13.79 8.47 4.40
C ALA A 28 -12.57 8.11 5.26
N ASN A 29 -11.57 7.45 4.69
CA ASN A 29 -10.36 7.05 5.41
C ASN A 29 -9.46 8.22 5.84
N HIS A 30 -9.55 9.37 5.17
CA HIS A 30 -8.78 10.59 5.49
C HIS A 30 -9.65 11.68 6.14
N SER A 31 -10.88 11.35 6.52
CA SER A 31 -11.77 12.29 7.18
C SER A 31 -11.51 12.30 8.69
N ASP A 32 -11.53 13.50 9.29
CA ASP A 32 -11.53 13.69 10.74
C ASP A 32 -12.95 13.59 11.35
N ASP A 33 -13.95 13.13 10.58
CA ASP A 33 -15.34 12.99 11.05
C ASP A 33 -15.51 11.71 11.90
N GLU A 34 -15.70 11.89 13.21
CA GLU A 34 -15.91 10.81 14.18
C GLU A 34 -17.18 9.99 13.94
N ASN A 35 -18.12 10.46 13.10
CA ASN A 35 -19.35 9.72 12.78
C ASN A 35 -19.16 8.70 11.66
N ILE A 36 -18.02 8.70 10.97
CA ILE A 36 -17.74 7.76 9.89
C ILE A 36 -17.17 6.46 10.46
N ILE A 37 -17.89 5.35 10.24
CA ILE A 37 -17.43 4.01 10.62
C ILE A 37 -16.85 3.31 9.38
N MET A 38 -15.53 3.13 9.34
CA MET A 38 -14.83 2.56 8.20
C MET A 38 -14.86 1.01 8.22
N LEU A 39 -15.83 0.43 7.50
CA LEU A 39 -15.98 -1.03 7.32
C LEU A 39 -15.79 -1.50 5.87
N GLY A 40 -15.51 -0.58 4.93
CA GLY A 40 -15.35 -0.89 3.51
C GLY A 40 -13.90 -1.07 3.05
N GLY A 41 -12.93 -0.86 3.94
CA GLY A 41 -11.51 -1.03 3.63
C GLY A 41 -11.05 -2.49 3.64
N GLY A 42 -9.89 -2.74 3.02
CA GLY A 42 -9.22 -4.05 3.03
C GLY A 42 -7.97 -4.11 3.90
N ASN A 43 -7.69 -3.07 4.68
CA ASN A 43 -6.51 -3.03 5.54
C ASN A 43 -6.66 -4.05 6.68
N PRO A 44 -5.65 -4.89 6.92
CA PRO A 44 -5.69 -5.85 8.02
C PRO A 44 -5.71 -5.14 9.37
N ALA A 45 -6.18 -5.85 10.39
CA ALA A 45 -6.10 -5.37 11.77
C ALA A 45 -4.64 -5.26 12.24
N LEU A 46 -4.36 -4.27 13.07
CA LEU A 46 -3.10 -4.18 13.80
C LEU A 46 -3.14 -5.16 14.98
N ILE A 47 -2.60 -6.36 14.78
CA ILE A 47 -2.49 -7.39 15.81
C ILE A 47 -1.19 -7.15 16.59
N PRO A 48 -1.24 -6.87 17.92
CA PRO A 48 -0.06 -6.51 18.70
C PRO A 48 1.08 -7.53 18.62
N GLU A 49 0.76 -8.81 18.69
CA GLU A 49 1.75 -9.89 18.66
C GLU A 49 2.46 -9.98 17.31
N ALA A 50 1.73 -9.76 16.21
CA ALA A 50 2.32 -9.72 14.87
C ALA A 50 3.18 -8.47 14.69
N HIS A 51 2.71 -7.33 15.18
CA HIS A 51 3.44 -6.07 15.15
C HIS A 51 4.78 -6.16 15.90
N ASP A 52 4.80 -6.74 17.09
CA ASP A 52 6.01 -6.89 17.90
C ASP A 52 7.07 -7.76 17.21
N ILE A 53 6.63 -8.83 16.53
CA ILE A 53 7.50 -9.67 15.71
C ILE A 53 8.10 -8.85 14.56
N PHE A 54 7.27 -8.13 13.79
CA PHE A 54 7.76 -7.32 12.68
C PHE A 54 8.77 -6.25 13.12
N VAL A 55 8.52 -5.59 14.26
CA VAL A 55 9.44 -4.60 14.82
C VAL A 55 10.74 -5.24 15.30
N SER A 56 10.68 -6.43 15.91
CA SER A 56 11.86 -7.16 16.35
C SER A 56 12.76 -7.56 15.16
N GLU A 57 12.18 -8.11 14.10
CA GLU A 57 12.91 -8.50 12.89
C GLU A 57 13.54 -7.29 12.20
N LEU A 58 12.81 -6.17 12.09
CA LEU A 58 13.36 -4.93 11.54
C LEU A 58 14.56 -4.42 12.36
N LYS A 59 14.51 -4.51 13.69
CA LYS A 59 15.65 -4.13 14.55
C LYS A 59 16.83 -5.06 14.34
N ALA A 60 16.61 -6.37 14.25
CA ALA A 60 17.69 -7.33 14.00
C ALA A 60 18.41 -7.04 12.67
N LEU A 61 17.66 -6.69 11.61
CA LEU A 61 18.26 -6.28 10.34
C LEU A 61 19.10 -5.01 10.46
N ILE A 62 18.66 -4.03 11.27
CA ILE A 62 19.40 -2.79 11.52
C ILE A 62 20.71 -3.12 12.24
N ASP A 63 20.65 -3.90 13.31
CA ASP A 63 21.82 -4.27 14.13
C ASP A 63 22.85 -5.08 13.33
N ASN A 64 22.40 -5.87 12.35
CA ASN A 64 23.26 -6.65 11.45
C ASN A 64 23.77 -5.87 10.23
N ASN A 65 23.41 -4.58 10.08
CA ASN A 65 23.73 -3.75 8.91
C ASN A 65 23.23 -4.34 7.57
N GLU A 66 22.15 -5.12 7.61
CA GLU A 66 21.51 -5.75 6.46
C GLU A 66 20.36 -4.91 5.89
N VAL A 67 19.93 -3.88 6.60
CA VAL A 67 18.88 -2.95 6.13
C VAL A 67 19.25 -2.25 4.84
N ASP A 68 20.52 -1.92 4.62
CA ASP A 68 20.96 -1.30 3.36
C ASP A 68 20.78 -2.24 2.17
N GLN A 69 20.95 -3.55 2.37
CA GLN A 69 20.64 -4.56 1.36
C GLN A 69 19.13 -4.58 1.08
N MET A 70 18.31 -4.57 2.12
CA MET A 70 16.85 -4.61 2.01
C MET A 70 16.26 -3.35 1.33
N LEU A 71 16.78 -2.16 1.65
CA LEU A 71 16.21 -0.89 1.19
C LEU A 71 16.85 -0.33 -0.10
N SER A 72 18.15 -0.56 -0.30
CA SER A 72 18.91 0.15 -1.33
C SER A 72 19.42 -0.74 -2.46
N ARG A 73 19.35 -2.07 -2.32
CA ARG A 73 19.88 -2.99 -3.32
C ARG A 73 18.77 -3.82 -3.93
N TYR A 74 18.67 -3.76 -5.26
CA TYR A 74 17.77 -4.62 -6.00
C TYR A 74 18.30 -6.04 -6.02
N ASP A 75 17.42 -6.98 -5.72
CA ASP A 75 17.66 -8.39 -5.98
C ASP A 75 17.66 -8.68 -7.48
N GLY A 76 18.21 -9.85 -7.83
CA GLY A 76 18.13 -10.37 -9.20
C GLY A 76 16.68 -10.58 -9.66
N PRO A 77 16.47 -10.87 -10.97
CA PRO A 77 15.14 -11.00 -11.56
C PRO A 77 14.26 -12.12 -10.98
N LYS A 78 14.82 -13.00 -10.12
CA LYS A 78 14.09 -14.05 -9.40
C LYS A 78 14.00 -13.80 -7.88
N GLY A 79 14.40 -12.62 -7.40
CA GLY A 79 14.55 -12.33 -5.98
C GLY A 79 15.94 -12.70 -5.45
N SER A 80 16.13 -12.56 -4.14
CA SER A 80 17.36 -12.93 -3.44
C SER A 80 17.69 -14.41 -3.64
N GLU A 81 18.94 -14.71 -3.98
CA GLU A 81 19.45 -16.08 -4.14
C GLU A 81 19.75 -16.78 -2.79
N VAL A 82 19.54 -16.07 -1.67
CA VAL A 82 19.81 -16.57 -0.32
C VAL A 82 18.66 -17.44 0.21
N PHE A 83 17.56 -17.56 -0.54
CA PHE A 83 16.39 -18.41 -0.23
C PHE A 83 16.31 -19.66 -1.10
#